data_AF-A0AAV6CYA6-F1
#
_entry.id   AF-A0AAV6CYA6-F1
#
_cell.length_a   1.000
_cell.length_b   1.000
_cell.length_c   1.000
_cell.angle_alpha   90.00
_cell.angle_beta   90.00
_cell.angle_gamma   90.00
#
_symmetry.space_group_name_H-M   'P 1'
#
loop_
_entity.id
_entity.type
_entity.pdbx_description
1 polymer ?
#
loop_
_entity_poly.entity_id
_entity_poly.type
_entity_poly.pdbx_seq_one_letter_code
_entity_poly.pdbx_strand_id
1 'polypeptide(L)'
;LQELVKTGEELGDLLGRRAVAALGAPAHSYGKAAIVGEQGEYEHAAAILHPTLGAPFRSAVGGGQAIIPSAKKLGGPGATIDVPLHYKDAAFVRTHFDAMEVRLGDAPRANEILVALVVTDGGRPHPRVGGLTVGEAKKEDGLR
;
A
#
# COMPACT_ATOMS: atom_id res chain seq x y z
N LEU A 1 -11.55 -3.53 17.82
CA LEU A 1 -10.58 -3.90 16.77
C LEU A 1 -9.13 -3.43 17.03
N GLN A 2 -8.74 -3.07 18.26
CA GLN A 2 -7.37 -2.59 18.55
C GLN A 2 -6.29 -3.66 18.29
N GLU A 3 -6.62 -4.93 18.48
CA GLU A 3 -5.72 -6.04 18.15
C GLU A 3 -5.36 -6.07 16.66
N LEU A 4 -6.33 -5.84 15.76
CA LEU A 4 -6.06 -5.74 14.32
C LEU A 4 -5.22 -4.51 13.97
N VAL A 5 -5.43 -3.39 14.68
CA VAL A 5 -4.60 -2.18 14.52
C VAL A 5 -3.14 -2.47 14.86
N LYS A 6 -2.89 -3.16 15.98
CA LYS A 6 -1.54 -3.57 16.38
C LYS A 6 -0.94 -4.59 15.41
N THR A 7 -1.73 -5.58 14.98
CA THR A 7 -1.30 -6.58 13.99
C THR A 7 -0.91 -5.89 12.68
N GLY A 8 -1.68 -4.90 12.24
CA GLY A 8 -1.37 -4.08 11.06
C GLY A 8 -0.04 -3.34 11.17
N GLU A 9 0.29 -2.82 12.37
CA GLU A 9 1.59 -2.18 12.63
C GLU A 9 2.77 -3.15 12.46
N GLU A 10 2.67 -4.35 13.05
CA GLU A 10 3.69 -5.40 12.93
C GLU A 10 3.85 -5.87 11.47
N LEU A 11 2.73 -6.04 10.76
CA LEU A 11 2.73 -6.38 9.33
C LEU A 11 3.34 -5.27 8.46
N GLY A 12 3.18 -4.00 8.85
CA GLY A 12 3.78 -2.85 8.17
C GLY A 12 5.31 -2.95 8.07
N ASP A 13 5.96 -3.36 9.15
CA ASP A 13 7.41 -3.58 9.18
C ASP A 13 7.80 -4.84 8.39
N LEU A 14 7.16 -5.97 8.70
CA LEU A 14 7.50 -7.27 8.12
C LEU A 14 7.34 -7.29 6.59
N LEU A 15 6.17 -6.88 6.10
CA LEU A 15 5.88 -6.87 4.67
C LEU A 15 6.65 -5.76 3.96
N GLY A 16 6.82 -4.60 4.60
CA GLY A 16 7.59 -3.48 4.05
C GLY A 16 9.03 -3.86 3.76
N ARG A 17 9.73 -4.47 4.73
CA ARG A 17 11.13 -4.93 4.56
C ARG A 17 11.24 -6.01 3.48
N ARG A 18 10.30 -6.96 3.43
CA ARG A 18 10.28 -8.00 2.39
C ARG A 18 10.09 -7.41 1.00
N ALA A 19 9.18 -6.45 0.86
CA ALA A 19 8.90 -5.80 -0.42
C ALA A 19 10.12 -5.02 -0.93
N VAL A 20 10.80 -4.25 -0.06
CA VAL A 20 12.02 -3.52 -0.43
C VAL A 20 13.18 -4.46 -0.77
N ALA A 21 13.37 -5.53 0.01
CA ALA A 21 14.38 -6.53 -0.28
C ALA A 21 14.14 -7.22 -1.63
N ALA A 22 12.89 -7.52 -1.97
CA ALA A 22 12.52 -8.10 -3.26
C ALA A 22 12.67 -7.11 -4.42
N LEU A 23 12.38 -5.82 -4.19
CA LEU A 23 12.53 -4.77 -5.20
C LEU A 23 13.99 -4.56 -5.59
N GLY A 24 14.92 -4.64 -4.63
CA GLY A 24 16.36 -4.49 -4.89
C GLY A 24 16.79 -3.09 -5.35
N ALA A 25 15.89 -2.11 -5.26
CA ALA A 25 16.09 -0.72 -5.66
C ALA A 25 15.39 0.23 -4.68
N PRO A 26 15.74 1.53 -4.66
CA PRO A 26 15.02 2.52 -3.86
C PRO A 26 13.54 2.59 -4.25
N ALA A 27 12.66 2.51 -3.25
CA ALA A 27 11.22 2.63 -3.48
C ALA A 27 10.84 4.08 -3.87
N HIS A 28 10.00 4.20 -4.89
CA HIS A 28 9.41 5.46 -5.36
C HIS A 28 7.94 5.56 -4.97
N SER A 29 7.16 4.49 -5.13
CA SER A 29 5.75 4.47 -4.79
C SER A 29 5.44 3.43 -3.74
N TYR A 30 4.32 3.63 -3.04
CA TYR A 30 3.78 2.65 -2.12
C TYR A 30 2.26 2.60 -2.11
N GLY A 31 1.72 1.47 -1.65
CA GLY A 31 0.30 1.20 -1.56
C GLY A 31 0.02 0.09 -0.57
N LYS A 32 -1.19 0.06 -0.03
CA LYS A 32 -1.62 -1.02 0.89
C LYS A 32 -3.05 -1.46 0.61
N ALA A 33 -3.36 -2.73 0.80
CA ALA A 33 -4.70 -3.23 0.62
C ALA A 33 -5.01 -4.40 1.55
N ALA A 34 -6.30 -4.67 1.74
CA ALA A 34 -6.76 -5.84 2.46
C ALA A 34 -8.03 -6.43 1.86
N ILE A 35 -8.08 -7.76 1.83
CA ILE A 35 -9.29 -8.55 1.53
C ILE A 35 -9.67 -9.31 2.80
N VAL A 36 -10.89 -9.11 3.28
CA VAL A 36 -11.44 -9.81 4.46
C VAL A 36 -12.34 -10.95 3.99
N GLY A 37 -12.16 -12.13 4.57
CA GLY A 37 -13.01 -13.29 4.33
C GLY A 37 -14.46 -13.08 4.78
N GLU A 38 -15.36 -13.94 4.30
CA GLU A 38 -16.82 -13.79 4.45
C GLU A 38 -17.34 -13.81 5.90
N GLN A 39 -16.58 -14.35 6.87
CA GLN A 39 -16.92 -14.33 8.30
C GLN A 39 -16.34 -13.13 9.05
N GLY A 40 -15.67 -12.21 8.36
CA GLY A 40 -15.25 -10.91 8.90
C GLY A 40 -16.17 -9.77 8.49
N GLU A 41 -15.75 -8.53 8.79
CA GLU A 41 -16.46 -7.29 8.41
C GLU A 41 -15.50 -6.30 7.74
N TYR A 42 -16.04 -5.31 7.04
CA TYR A 42 -15.25 -4.31 6.31
C TYR A 42 -14.33 -3.51 7.25
N GLU A 43 -14.78 -3.29 8.49
CA GLU A 43 -14.05 -2.61 9.55
C GLU A 43 -12.82 -3.39 10.01
N HIS A 44 -12.77 -4.72 9.84
CA HIS A 44 -11.54 -5.49 10.03
C HIS A 44 -10.45 -5.05 9.06
N ALA A 45 -10.82 -4.81 7.78
CA ALA A 45 -9.91 -4.26 6.78
C ALA A 45 -9.47 -2.84 7.15
N ALA A 46 -10.39 -2.02 7.68
CA ALA A 46 -10.07 -0.67 8.12
C ALA A 46 -9.11 -0.65 9.31
N ALA A 47 -9.30 -1.55 10.29
CA ALA A 47 -8.47 -1.66 11.46
C ALA A 47 -7.07 -2.18 11.12
N ILE A 48 -6.96 -3.25 10.32
CA ILE A 48 -5.65 -3.80 9.95
C ILE A 48 -4.85 -2.86 9.04
N LEU A 49 -5.53 -1.99 8.27
CA LEU A 49 -4.89 -0.93 7.47
C LEU A 49 -4.84 0.43 8.17
N HIS A 50 -5.02 0.48 9.49
CA HIS A 50 -4.99 1.72 10.26
C HIS A 50 -3.67 2.50 10.03
N PRO A 51 -3.65 3.85 10.16
CA PRO A 51 -2.45 4.66 9.97
C PRO A 51 -1.20 4.24 10.76
N THR A 52 -1.35 3.51 11.87
CA THR A 52 -0.21 2.95 12.64
C THR A 52 0.65 2.01 11.82
N LEU A 53 0.08 1.25 10.87
CA LEU A 53 0.82 0.47 9.87
C LEU A 53 1.79 1.33 9.05
N GLY A 54 1.44 2.60 8.82
CA GLY A 54 2.17 3.49 7.94
C GLY A 54 3.56 3.89 8.46
N ALA A 55 3.74 4.04 9.77
CA ALA A 55 5.03 4.44 10.34
C ALA A 55 6.15 3.41 10.11
N PRO A 56 6.00 2.13 10.47
CA PRO A 56 7.01 1.11 10.18
C PRO A 56 7.17 0.87 8.67
N PHE A 57 6.08 0.90 7.89
CA PHE A 57 6.19 0.73 6.44
C PHE A 57 7.00 1.85 5.78
N ARG A 58 6.74 3.12 6.15
CA ARG A 58 7.55 4.28 5.71
C ARG A 58 9.02 4.13 6.10
N SER A 59 9.29 3.69 7.32
CA SER A 59 10.66 3.44 7.77
C SER A 59 11.36 2.41 6.86
N ALA A 60 10.66 1.30 6.55
CA ALA A 60 11.21 0.24 5.69
C ALA A 60 11.53 0.73 4.27
N VAL A 61 10.74 1.63 3.69
CA VAL A 61 10.93 2.14 2.31
C VAL A 61 11.82 3.40 2.23
N GLY A 62 12.49 3.77 3.32
CA GLY A 62 13.39 4.93 3.36
C GLY A 62 12.65 6.28 3.42
N GLY A 63 11.51 6.33 4.12
CA GLY A 63 10.71 7.52 4.36
C GLY A 63 9.43 7.59 3.50
N GLY A 64 8.87 8.79 3.36
CA GLY A 64 7.65 9.02 2.59
C GLY A 64 6.66 9.86 3.39
N GLN A 65 6.49 11.12 2.98
CA GLN A 65 5.58 12.07 3.62
C GLN A 65 4.14 11.90 3.14
N ALA A 66 3.94 11.35 1.94
CA ALA A 66 2.61 11.22 1.34
C ALA A 66 1.72 10.26 2.14
N ILE A 67 0.41 10.42 2.04
CA ILE A 67 -0.51 9.40 2.51
C ILE A 67 -0.29 8.11 1.72
N ILE A 68 -0.25 6.95 2.40
CA ILE A 68 -0.20 5.66 1.72
C ILE A 68 -1.62 5.36 1.22
N PRO A 69 -1.87 5.32 -0.11
CA PRO A 69 -3.19 5.03 -0.64
C PRO A 69 -3.60 3.60 -0.31
N SER A 70 -4.91 3.35 -0.18
CA SER A 70 -5.39 2.02 0.19
C SER A 70 -6.71 1.60 -0.43
N ALA A 71 -6.85 0.29 -0.65
CA ALA A 71 -8.09 -0.37 -1.03
C ALA A 71 -8.52 -1.42 0.02
N LYS A 72 -9.83 -1.64 0.18
CA LYS A 72 -10.42 -2.59 1.12
C LYS A 72 -11.53 -3.35 0.41
N LYS A 73 -11.64 -4.65 0.66
CA LYS A 73 -12.64 -5.51 0.00
C LYS A 73 -13.07 -6.65 0.92
N LEU A 74 -14.31 -7.11 0.79
CA LEU A 74 -14.69 -8.46 1.22
C LEU A 74 -14.61 -9.40 0.03
N GLY A 75 -14.09 -10.61 0.24
CA GLY A 75 -14.01 -11.63 -0.80
C GLY A 75 -13.48 -12.94 -0.25
N GLY A 76 -13.80 -14.04 -0.94
CA GLY A 76 -13.29 -15.37 -0.62
C GLY A 76 -11.98 -15.70 -1.34
N PRO A 77 -11.55 -16.98 -1.29
CA PRO A 77 -10.36 -17.47 -1.96
C PRO A 77 -10.26 -17.07 -3.43
N GLY A 78 -9.11 -16.53 -3.83
CA GLY A 78 -8.84 -16.13 -5.22
C GLY A 78 -9.41 -14.77 -5.61
N ALA A 79 -10.08 -14.06 -4.69
CA ALA A 79 -10.52 -12.69 -4.93
C ALA A 79 -9.34 -11.78 -5.26
N THR A 80 -9.52 -10.91 -6.26
CA THR A 80 -8.51 -9.92 -6.67
C THR A 80 -8.72 -8.58 -5.97
N ILE A 81 -7.63 -7.85 -5.75
CA ILE A 81 -7.66 -6.46 -5.30
C ILE A 81 -6.57 -5.64 -6.01
N ASP A 82 -6.95 -4.49 -6.56
CA ASP A 82 -6.01 -3.50 -7.08
C ASP A 82 -5.46 -2.66 -5.94
N VAL A 83 -4.16 -2.76 -5.69
CA VAL A 83 -3.47 -1.94 -4.69
C VAL A 83 -3.09 -0.61 -5.35
N PRO A 84 -3.72 0.53 -4.97
CA PRO A 84 -3.39 1.81 -5.55
C PRO A 84 -1.98 2.24 -5.12
N LEU A 85 -1.25 2.92 -6.01
CA LEU A 85 0.12 3.37 -5.80
C LEU A 85 0.23 4.86 -6.10
N HIS A 86 0.87 5.60 -5.19
CA HIS A 86 1.26 7.00 -5.37
C HIS A 86 2.75 7.18 -5.04
N TYR A 87 3.39 8.23 -5.57
CA TYR A 87 4.74 8.62 -5.18
C TYR A 87 4.82 8.90 -3.69
N LYS A 88 5.79 8.27 -3.01
CA LYS A 88 5.84 8.20 -1.55
C LYS A 88 6.14 9.54 -0.88
N ASP A 89 6.82 10.46 -1.58
CA ASP A 89 7.24 11.74 -0.99
C ASP A 89 6.29 12.90 -1.33
N ALA A 90 5.45 12.78 -2.37
CA ALA A 90 4.47 13.79 -2.76
C ALA A 90 3.29 13.18 -3.53
N ALA A 91 2.10 13.19 -2.92
CA ALA A 91 0.91 12.51 -3.42
C ALA A 91 0.40 13.03 -4.77
N PHE A 92 0.74 14.25 -5.20
CA PHE A 92 0.26 14.80 -6.48
C PHE A 92 1.19 14.57 -7.66
N VAL A 93 2.31 13.86 -7.49
CA VAL A 93 3.19 13.50 -8.60
C VAL A 93 2.46 12.54 -9.56
N ARG A 94 1.95 13.09 -10.66
CA ARG A 94 0.95 12.42 -11.51
C ARG A 94 1.53 11.28 -12.33
N THR A 95 2.84 11.27 -12.55
CA THR A 95 3.52 10.19 -13.26
C THR A 95 3.50 8.87 -12.48
N HIS A 96 3.21 8.91 -11.17
CA HIS A 96 3.26 7.76 -10.26
C HIS A 96 1.89 7.26 -9.79
N PHE A 97 0.78 7.78 -10.33
CA PHE A 97 -0.55 7.18 -10.13
C PHE A 97 -0.64 5.87 -10.91
N ASP A 98 -0.75 4.76 -10.19
CA ASP A 98 -0.86 3.43 -10.78
C ASP A 98 -1.60 2.47 -9.82
N ALA A 99 -1.73 1.21 -10.22
CA ALA A 99 -2.17 0.13 -9.33
C ALA A 99 -1.53 -1.20 -9.71
N MET A 100 -1.44 -2.12 -8.76
CA MET A 100 -1.02 -3.50 -8.99
C MET A 100 -2.09 -4.47 -8.47
N GLU A 101 -2.59 -5.36 -9.34
CA GLU A 101 -3.50 -6.43 -8.92
C GLU A 101 -2.74 -7.46 -8.06
N VAL A 102 -3.33 -7.83 -6.92
CA VAL A 102 -2.85 -8.90 -6.04
C VAL A 102 -3.98 -9.90 -5.81
N ARG A 103 -3.61 -11.19 -5.79
CA ARG A 103 -4.49 -12.31 -5.40
C ARG A 103 -3.69 -13.47 -4.86
N LEU A 104 -4.32 -14.32 -4.07
CA LEU A 104 -3.80 -15.61 -3.64
C LEU A 104 -4.87 -16.67 -3.87
N GLY A 105 -4.54 -17.76 -4.56
CA GLY A 105 -5.53 -18.69 -5.13
C GLY A 105 -6.46 -19.35 -4.10
N ASP A 106 -5.98 -19.56 -2.88
CA ASP A 106 -6.71 -20.23 -1.80
C ASP A 106 -7.04 -19.32 -0.60
N ALA A 107 -6.86 -17.99 -0.75
CA ALA A 107 -7.03 -17.02 0.32
C ALA A 107 -7.72 -15.71 -0.12
N PRO A 108 -8.30 -14.94 0.81
CA PRO A 108 -8.52 -15.31 2.22
C PRO A 108 -9.63 -16.36 2.33
N ARG A 109 -9.47 -17.35 3.23
CA ARG A 109 -10.59 -18.18 3.67
C ARG A 109 -11.58 -17.36 4.48
N ALA A 110 -12.74 -17.93 4.76
CA ALA A 110 -13.86 -17.21 5.38
C ALA A 110 -13.49 -16.47 6.67
N ASN A 111 -12.62 -17.04 7.50
CA ASN A 111 -12.16 -16.49 8.78
C ASN A 111 -10.77 -15.84 8.73
N GLU A 112 -10.27 -15.47 7.54
CA GLU A 112 -8.93 -14.92 7.34
C GLU A 112 -8.97 -13.48 6.78
N ILE A 113 -7.83 -12.81 6.82
CA ILE A 113 -7.61 -11.52 6.17
C ILE A 113 -6.32 -11.61 5.34
N LEU A 114 -6.40 -11.27 4.06
CA LEU A 114 -5.25 -11.06 3.20
C LEU A 114 -4.83 -9.58 3.31
N VAL A 115 -3.57 -9.31 3.65
CA VAL A 115 -2.98 -7.96 3.66
C VAL A 115 -1.86 -7.89 2.62
N ALA A 116 -1.87 -6.85 1.80
CA ALA A 116 -0.88 -6.62 0.76
C ALA A 116 -0.25 -5.23 0.90
N LEU A 117 1.08 -5.16 0.83
CA LEU A 117 1.84 -3.93 0.63
C LEU A 117 2.54 -4.01 -0.72
N VAL A 118 2.46 -2.94 -1.50
CA VAL A 118 3.08 -2.86 -2.83
C VAL A 118 4.02 -1.67 -2.85
N VAL A 119 5.17 -1.85 -3.50
CA VAL A 119 6.17 -0.81 -3.76
C VAL A 119 6.63 -0.89 -5.21
N THR A 120 7.01 0.24 -5.79
CA THR A 120 7.65 0.32 -7.12
C THR A 120 8.91 1.16 -7.06
N ASP A 121 9.82 1.00 -8.02
CA ASP A 121 11.04 1.80 -8.20
C ASP A 121 10.85 2.98 -9.16
N GLY A 122 9.65 3.19 -9.69
CA GLY A 122 9.33 4.26 -10.62
C GLY A 122 7.84 4.53 -10.78
N GLY A 123 7.53 5.44 -11.71
CA GLY A 123 6.18 5.74 -12.15
C GLY A 123 5.76 4.87 -13.34
N ARG A 124 4.63 5.23 -13.95
CA ARG A 124 4.13 4.52 -15.14
C ARG A 124 5.17 4.53 -16.27
N PRO A 125 5.25 3.46 -17.11
CA PRO A 125 6.24 3.40 -18.20
C PRO A 125 6.12 4.51 -19.26
N HIS A 126 4.91 5.02 -19.50
CA HIS A 126 4.64 6.05 -20.52
C HIS A 126 3.75 7.18 -20.00
N PRO A 127 4.22 7.99 -19.04
CA PRO A 127 3.41 9.05 -18.44
C PRO A 127 3.33 10.26 -19.39
N ARG A 128 2.10 10.66 -19.77
CA ARG A 128 1.87 11.70 -20.81
C ARG A 128 0.62 12.56 -20.57
N VAL A 129 0.25 12.77 -19.30
CA VAL A 129 -0.98 13.49 -18.90
C VAL A 129 -0.69 14.75 -18.06
N GLY A 130 0.53 15.28 -18.18
CA GLY A 130 1.02 16.45 -17.43
C GLY A 130 0.98 16.25 -15.91
N GLY A 131 0.87 17.36 -15.18
CA GLY A 131 0.84 17.39 -13.72
C GLY A 131 2.22 17.49 -13.08
N LEU A 132 2.25 17.54 -11.75
CA LEU A 132 3.47 17.63 -10.96
C LEU A 132 4.38 16.43 -11.25
N THR A 133 5.67 16.70 -11.48
CA THR A 133 6.71 15.69 -11.66
C THR A 133 7.54 15.49 -10.40
N VAL A 134 8.33 14.41 -10.34
CA VAL A 134 9.22 14.12 -9.20
C VAL A 134 10.23 15.24 -8.97
N GLY A 135 10.74 15.86 -10.05
CA GLY A 135 11.75 16.92 -9.97
C GLY A 135 11.20 18.28 -9.55
N GLU A 136 9.91 18.52 -9.75
CA GLU A 136 9.22 19.74 -9.32
C GLU A 136 8.71 19.65 -7.88
N ALA A 137 8.67 18.44 -7.31
CA ALA A 137 8.06 18.20 -6.03
C ALA A 137 8.93 18.70 -4.86
N LYS A 138 8.34 19.49 -3.96
CA LYS A 138 9.03 20.06 -2.78
C LYS A 138 9.16 19.07 -1.62
N LYS A 139 8.20 18.14 -1.49
CA LYS A 139 8.18 17.03 -0.52
C LYS A 139 8.09 17.48 0.94
N GLU A 140 7.54 18.67 1.18
CA GLU A 140 7.44 19.29 2.51
C GLU A 140 6.20 18.82 3.27
N ASP A 141 5.08 18.62 2.57
CA ASP A 141 3.76 18.33 3.15
C ASP A 141 3.21 16.94 2.76
N GLY A 142 3.97 16.18 1.97
CA GLY A 142 3.54 14.90 1.43
C GLY A 142 2.51 15.00 0.29
N LEU A 143 2.18 16.20 -0.17
CA LEU A 143 1.25 16.45 -1.26
C LEU A 143 1.98 16.92 -2.52
N ARG A 144 2.89 17.89 -2.39
CA ARG A 144 3.58 18.53 -3.50
C ARG A 144 5.08 18.55 -3.35
#